data_AF-A0A4R3XAN4-F1
#
_entry.id   AF-A0A4R3XAN4-F1
#
_cell.length_a   1.000
_cell.length_b   1.000
_cell.length_c   1.000
_cell.angle_alpha   90.00
_cell.angle_beta   90.00
_cell.angle_gamma   90.00
#
_symmetry.space_group_name_H-M   'P 1'
#
loop_
_entity.id
_entity.type
_entity.pdbx_description
1 polymer ?
#
loop_
_entity_poly.entity_id
_entity_poly.type
_entity_poly.pdbx_seq_one_letter_code
_entity_poly.pdbx_strand_id
1 'polypeptide(L)' 'MSKKVKVEVAVPFERYKIGDTPSLAPQKAAALEKQGLVKPATKTAEKQIAKAAAPSAV' A
#
# COMPACT_ATOMS: atom_id res chain seq x y z
N MET A 1 -13.75 -11.44 3.84
CA MET A 1 -12.30 -11.66 3.61
C MET A 1 -11.63 -10.34 3.24
N SER A 2 -10.83 -9.76 4.13
CA SER A 2 -10.11 -8.52 3.85
C SER A 2 -8.97 -8.81 2.85
N LYS A 3 -9.14 -8.41 1.59
CA LYS A 3 -8.06 -8.48 0.57
C LYS A 3 -6.89 -7.64 1.08
N LYS A 4 -5.75 -8.28 1.36
CA LYS A 4 -4.49 -7.60 1.70
C LYS A 4 -3.63 -7.50 0.45
N VAL A 5 -2.90 -6.40 0.31
CA VAL A 5 -1.94 -6.14 -0.77
C VAL A 5 -0.54 -6.11 -0.19
N LYS A 6 0.39 -6.75 -0.88
CA LYS A 6 1.82 -6.65 -0.57
C LYS A 6 2.33 -5.30 -1.09
N VAL A 7 2.90 -4.52 -0.19
CA VAL A 7 3.62 -3.29 -0.50
C VAL A 7 5.06 -3.44 -0.05
N GLU A 8 5.98 -2.76 -0.73
CA GLU A 8 7.37 -2.62 -0.36
C GLU A 8 7.57 -1.29 0.36
N VAL A 9 8.24 -1.30 1.49
CA VAL A 9 8.53 -0.09 2.25
C VAL A 9 9.69 0.64 1.60
N ALA A 10 9.40 1.80 1.02
CA ALA A 10 10.40 2.65 0.37
C ALA A 10 11.07 3.59 1.38
N VAL A 11 10.34 4.03 2.40
CA VAL A 11 10.82 4.91 3.47
C VAL A 11 10.41 4.28 4.79
N PRO A 12 11.29 4.20 5.81
CA PRO A 12 10.97 3.51 7.05
C PRO A 12 9.91 4.30 7.82
N PHE A 13 8.89 3.60 8.34
CA PHE A 13 7.79 4.21 9.09
C PHE A 13 7.25 3.25 10.16
N GLU A 14 6.75 3.80 11.27
CA GLU A 14 6.31 3.04 12.44
C GLU A 14 7.36 2.01 12.91
N ARG A 15 7.22 0.75 12.48
CA ARG A 15 8.09 -0.39 12.80
C ARG A 15 8.70 -1.06 11.56
N TYR A 16 8.35 -0.57 10.37
CA TYR A 16 8.81 -1.13 9.11
C TYR A 16 10.08 -0.45 8.64
N LYS A 17 11.03 -1.26 8.18
CA LYS A 17 12.31 -0.80 7.64
C LYS A 17 12.24 -0.75 6.11
N ILE A 18 13.12 0.02 5.50
CA ILE A 18 13.27 0.05 4.04
C ILE A 18 13.53 -1.37 3.53
N GLY A 19 12.82 -1.77 2.47
CA GLY A 19 12.90 -3.11 1.88
C GLY A 19 12.01 -4.16 2.55
N ASP A 20 11.31 -3.83 3.63
CA ASP A 20 10.29 -4.70 4.20
C ASP A 20 9.09 -4.80 3.24
N THR A 21 8.43 -5.96 3.17
CA THR A 21 7.29 -6.19 2.25
C THR A 21 6.00 -6.59 2.98
N PRO A 22 5.44 -5.71 3.83
CA PRO A 22 4.28 -6.05 4.62
C PRO A 22 3.02 -6.17 3.76
N SER A 23 2.11 -7.04 4.19
CA SER A 23 0.79 -7.19 3.57
C SER A 23 -0.23 -6.34 4.30
N LEU A 24 -0.59 -5.20 3.71
CA LEU A 24 -1.47 -4.18 4.30
C LEU A 24 -2.86 -4.20 3.64
N ALA A 25 -3.84 -3.58 4.29
CA ALA A 25 -5.12 -3.30 3.65
C ALA A 25 -4.91 -2.33 2.47
N PRO A 26 -5.63 -2.49 1.34
CA PRO A 26 -5.43 -1.70 0.14
C PRO A 26 -5.70 -0.20 0.36
N GLN A 27 -6.61 0.14 1.27
CA GLN A 27 -6.84 1.53 1.70
C GLN A 27 -5.62 2.12 2.45
N LYS A 28 -5.04 1.37 3.41
CA LYS A 28 -3.84 1.81 4.15
C LYS A 28 -2.64 1.89 3.21
N ALA A 29 -2.48 0.90 2.32
CA ALA A 29 -1.45 0.90 1.29
C ALA A 29 -1.58 2.12 0.35
N ALA A 30 -2.79 2.49 -0.06
CA ALA A 30 -3.04 3.67 -0.89
C ALA A 30 -2.66 4.98 -0.20
N ALA A 31 -3.00 5.12 1.08
CA ALA A 31 -2.60 6.29 1.86
C ALA A 31 -1.08 6.38 2.01
N LEU A 32 -0.41 5.27 2.33
CA LEU A 32 1.03 5.22 2.49
C LEU A 32 1.78 5.42 1.16
N GLU A 33 1.23 4.93 0.04
CA GLU A 33 1.79 5.14 -1.30
C GLU A 33 1.70 6.62 -1.70
N LYS A 34 0.56 7.27 -1.46
CA LYS A 34 0.39 8.72 -1.68
C LYS A 34 1.37 9.56 -0.86
N GLN A 35 1.77 9.08 0.32
CA GLN A 35 2.78 9.74 1.15
C GLN A 35 4.23 9.39 0.75
N GLY A 36 4.43 8.52 -0.24
CA GLY A 36 5.76 8.08 -0.67
C GLY A 36 6.45 7.12 0.31
N LEU A 37 5.72 6.59 1.29
CA LEU A 37 6.27 5.72 2.34
C LEU A 37 6.41 4.27 1.87
N VAL A 38 5.50 3.83 1.00
CA VAL A 38 5.50 2.47 0.43
C VAL A 38 5.30 2.51 -1.08
N LYS A 39 5.69 1.43 -1.74
CA LYS A 39 5.48 1.17 -3.17
C LYS A 39 4.70 -0.13 -3.34
N PRO A 40 3.88 -0.27 -4.39
CA PRO A 40 3.27 -1.54 -4.72
C PRO A 40 4.37 -2.58 -5.03
N ALA A 41 4.38 -3.72 -4.33
CA ALA A 41 5.38 -4.76 -4.56
C ALA A 41 5.14 -5.53 -5.88
N THR A 42 3.94 -5.41 -6.47
CA THR A 42 3.56 -6.07 -7.72
C THR A 42 2.58 -5.22 -8.52
N LYS A 43 2.52 -5.43 -9.85
CA LYS A 43 1.57 -4.77 -10.75
C LYS A 43 0.09 -4.99 -10.36
N THR A 44 -0.21 -6.13 -9.75
CA THR A 44 -1.54 -6.44 -9.21
C THR A 44 -1.83 -5.68 -7.92
N ALA A 45 -0.81 -5.47 -7.07
CA ALA A 45 -0.94 -4.61 -5.89
C ALA A 45 -1.17 -3.16 -6.30
N GLU A 46 -0.44 -2.66 -7.29
CA GLU A 46 -0.61 -1.31 -7.86
C GLU A 46 -2.07 -1.07 -8.29
N LYS A 47 -2.65 -1.98 -9.10
CA LYS A 47 -4.07 -1.87 -9.50
C LYS A 47 -5.04 -1.89 -8.32
N GLN A 48 -4.78 -2.70 -7.29
CA GLN A 48 -5.64 -2.77 -6.11
C GLN A 48 -5.52 -1.53 -5.23
N ILE A 49 -4.32 -0.98 -5.12
CA ILE A 49 -4.00 0.23 -4.36
C ILE A 49 -4.60 1.44 -5.07
N ALA A 50 -4.40 1.58 -6.38
CA ALA A 50 -5.03 2.62 -7.20
C ALA A 50 -6.57 2.57 -7.13
N LYS A 51 -7.16 1.37 -7.19
CA LYS A 51 -8.61 1.19 -7.04
C LYS A 51 -9.13 1.55 -5.64
N ALA A 52 -8.33 1.34 -4.60
CA ALA A 52 -8.65 1.74 -3.23
C ALA A 52 -8.32 3.21 -2.92
N ALA A 53 -7.42 3.82 -3.70
CA ALA A 53 -7.07 5.24 -3.65
C ALA A 53 -8.12 6.11 -4.35
N ALA A 54 -8.84 5.55 -5.33
CA ALA A 54 -10.02 6.16 -5.89
C ALA A 54 -11.06 6.28 -4.77
N PRO A 55 -11.57 7.49 -4.47
CA PRO A 55 -12.55 7.66 -3.41
C PRO A 55 -13.76 6.79 -3.75
N SER A 56 -14.16 5.92 -2.81
CA SER A 56 -15.59 5.61 -2.75
C SER A 56 -16.25 6.96 -2.54
N ALA A 57 -16.95 7.41 -3.58
CA ALA A 57 -17.79 8.59 -3.58
C ALA A 57 -18.66 8.56 -2.32
N VAL A 58 -18.53 9.61 -1.53
CA VAL A 58 -19.62 10.08 -0.66
C VAL A 58 -20.57 10.90 -1.53
#